data_AF-A0A239JY87-F1
#
_entry.id   AF-A0A239JY87-F1
#
_cell.length_a   1.000
_cell.length_b   1.000
_cell.length_c   1.000
_cell.angle_alpha   90.00
_cell.angle_beta   90.00
_cell.angle_gamma   90.00
#
_symmetry.space_group_name_H-M   'P 1'
#
loop_
_entity.id
_entity.type
_entity.pdbx_description
1 polymer ?
#
loop_
_entity_poly.entity_id
_entity_poly.type
_entity_poly.pdbx_seq_one_letter_code
_entity_poly.pdbx_strand_id
1 'polypeptide(L)'
;MPNKNCPVTGDQLFIGVGRVTGPAVPASGLFLPNDAGEPVPALDVLTGADYHRHLVDDLEKCEWFVPIAWDATLPLNRAVREIGLFGNQNTVCRPTTPKWRTMVERLNQSFRMVIC
;
A
#
# COMPACT_ATOMS: atom_id res chain seq x y z
N MET A 1 -3.69 -30.99 -0.61
CA MET A 1 -3.50 -29.56 -0.28
C MET A 1 -4.46 -28.76 -1.15
N PRO A 2 -5.39 -27.96 -0.60
CA PRO A 2 -6.31 -27.22 -1.44
C PRO A 2 -5.53 -26.12 -2.18
N ASN A 3 -5.68 -26.15 -3.50
CA ASN A 3 -5.10 -25.24 -4.47
C ASN A 3 -5.55 -23.80 -4.15
N LYS A 4 -4.63 -22.93 -3.72
CA LYS A 4 -4.90 -21.50 -3.41
C LYS A 4 -5.07 -20.63 -4.67
N ASN A 5 -5.74 -21.14 -5.69
CA ASN A 5 -6.28 -20.30 -6.75
C ASN A 5 -7.64 -19.78 -6.27
N CYS A 6 -7.63 -18.77 -5.40
CA CYS A 6 -8.83 -17.99 -5.16
C CYS A 6 -9.09 -17.19 -6.45
N PRO A 7 -10.20 -17.42 -7.16
CA PRO A 7 -10.52 -16.66 -8.36
C PRO A 7 -10.68 -15.18 -8.00
N VAL A 8 -10.15 -14.30 -8.84
CA VAL A 8 -10.31 -12.84 -8.70
C VAL A 8 -11.81 -12.54 -8.80
N THR A 9 -12.50 -12.38 -7.66
CA THR A 9 -13.80 -11.73 -7.65
C THR A 9 -13.55 -10.28 -8.10
N GLY A 10 -14.35 -9.80 -9.04
CA GLY A 10 -14.03 -8.69 -9.94
C GLY A 10 -13.93 -7.29 -9.33
N ASP A 11 -13.36 -7.12 -8.13
CA ASP A 11 -13.31 -5.83 -7.43
C ASP A 11 -11.90 -5.45 -6.93
N GLN A 12 -10.90 -6.32 -7.15
CA GLN A 12 -9.51 -6.03 -6.78
C GLN A 12 -8.77 -5.31 -7.91
N LEU A 13 -8.28 -4.12 -7.58
CA LEU A 13 -7.85 -3.08 -8.52
C LEU A 13 -6.51 -2.50 -8.08
N PHE A 14 -5.54 -2.39 -8.99
CA PHE A 14 -4.30 -1.67 -8.72
C PHE A 14 -4.42 -0.23 -9.23
N ILE A 15 -4.23 0.74 -8.32
CA ILE A 15 -4.38 2.17 -8.61
C ILE A 15 -3.10 2.97 -8.47
N GLY A 16 -1.99 2.38 -8.04
CA GLY A 16 -0.75 3.12 -7.90
C GLY A 16 0.45 2.25 -7.59
N VAL A 17 1.62 2.86 -7.71
CA VAL A 17 2.90 2.32 -7.32
C VAL A 17 3.60 3.34 -6.44
N GLY A 18 4.15 2.86 -5.33
CA GLY A 18 4.94 3.66 -4.42
C GLY A 18 6.17 2.91 -3.93
N ARG A 19 7.20 3.67 -3.57
CA ARG A 19 8.43 3.17 -2.98
C ARG A 19 8.40 3.35 -1.47
N VAL A 20 8.84 2.33 -0.76
CA VAL A 20 9.13 2.41 0.67
C VAL A 20 10.31 3.35 0.86
N THR A 21 10.14 4.38 1.69
CA THR A 21 11.16 5.41 1.94
C THR A 21 11.90 5.22 3.26
N GLY A 22 11.42 4.31 4.11
CA GLY A 22 12.00 4.07 5.43
C GLY A 22 11.45 2.81 6.10
N PRO A 23 11.99 2.46 7.28
CA PRO A 23 11.50 1.34 8.08
C PRO A 23 10.08 1.60 8.60
N ALA A 24 9.44 0.56 9.13
CA ALA A 24 8.20 0.72 9.87
C ALA A 24 8.44 1.59 11.13
N VAL A 25 7.51 2.50 11.41
CA VAL A 25 7.52 3.40 12.57
C VAL A 25 6.21 3.26 13.34
N PRO A 26 6.22 3.42 14.67
CA PRO A 26 4.99 3.46 15.45
C PRO A 26 4.15 4.68 15.07
N ALA A 27 2.86 4.64 15.35
CA ALA A 27 1.90 5.71 15.03
C ALA A 27 2.34 7.11 15.50
N SER A 28 2.94 7.21 16.69
CA SER A 28 3.48 8.46 17.25
C SER A 28 4.71 9.01 16.52
N GLY A 29 5.41 8.17 15.77
CA GLY A 29 6.64 8.52 15.05
C GLY A 29 6.44 8.87 13.58
N LEU A 30 5.23 8.76 13.04
CA LEU A 30 4.94 9.11 11.65
C LEU A 30 4.54 10.58 11.55
N PHE A 31 5.22 11.32 10.66
CA PHE A 31 4.89 12.71 10.32
C PHE A 31 4.53 12.80 8.84
N LEU A 32 3.49 13.57 8.54
CA LEU A 32 3.00 13.83 7.19
C LEU A 32 2.97 15.33 6.93
N PRO A 33 3.17 15.79 5.67
CA PRO A 33 2.99 17.19 5.34
C PRO A 33 1.51 17.59 5.46
N ASN A 34 1.24 18.73 6.09
CA ASN A 34 -0.07 19.38 6.05
C ASN A 34 -0.28 20.12 4.71
N ASP A 35 -1.41 20.82 4.56
CA ASP A 35 -1.72 21.61 3.35
C ASP A 35 -0.70 22.73 3.07
N ALA A 36 0.04 23.19 4.09
CA ALA A 36 1.13 24.15 3.97
C ALA A 36 2.50 23.51 3.70
N GLY A 37 2.58 22.17 3.65
CA GLY A 37 3.81 21.40 3.44
C GLY A 37 4.65 21.19 4.70
N GLU A 38 4.16 21.58 5.88
CA GLU A 38 4.88 21.44 7.14
C GLU A 38 4.67 20.03 7.74
N PRO A 39 5.71 19.43 8.33
CA PRO A 39 5.59 18.11 8.96
C PRO A 39 4.78 18.20 10.25
N VAL A 40 3.65 17.51 10.28
CA VAL A 40 2.78 17.37 11.46
C VAL A 40 2.56 15.89 11.80
N PRO A 41 2.18 15.54 13.04
CA PRO A 41 1.86 14.16 13.39
C PRO A 41 0.83 13.56 12.41
N ALA A 42 1.10 12.37 11.90
CA ALA A 42 0.24 11.74 10.89
C ALA A 42 -1.19 11.54 11.37
N LEU A 43 -1.36 11.28 12.66
CA LEU A 43 -2.67 11.11 13.27
C LEU A 43 -3.52 12.38 13.16
N ASP A 44 -2.94 13.58 13.20
CA ASP A 44 -3.70 14.83 13.03
C ASP A 44 -4.23 15.02 11.61
N VAL A 45 -3.57 14.40 10.62
CA VAL A 45 -3.95 14.44 9.20
C VAL A 45 -4.92 13.31 8.85
N LEU A 46 -4.63 12.10 9.33
CA LEU A 46 -5.40 10.88 9.04
C LEU A 46 -6.64 10.78 9.92
N THR A 47 -7.67 11.57 9.59
CA THR A 47 -8.91 11.68 10.38
C THR A 47 -10.07 10.81 9.89
N GLY A 48 -9.90 10.10 8.78
CA GLY A 48 -10.95 9.26 8.17
C GLY A 48 -11.28 7.98 8.94
N ALA A 49 -10.50 7.63 9.97
CA ALA A 49 -10.72 6.48 10.83
C ALA A 49 -10.06 6.68 12.22
N ASP A 50 -10.50 5.89 13.20
CA ASP A 50 -10.12 6.02 14.61
C ASP A 50 -9.52 4.76 15.26
N TYR A 51 -9.10 3.79 14.45
CA TYR A 51 -8.52 2.51 14.90
C TYR A 51 -7.36 2.73 15.87
N HIS A 52 -7.40 2.06 17.03
CA HIS A 52 -6.32 1.99 18.04
C HIS A 52 -5.67 3.33 18.44
N ARG A 53 -6.29 4.48 18.19
CA ARG A 53 -5.70 5.80 18.49
C ARG A 53 -5.43 6.02 19.97
N HIS A 54 -6.26 5.42 20.82
CA HIS A 54 -6.10 5.42 22.27
C HIS A 54 -4.91 4.55 22.76
N LEU A 55 -4.31 3.75 21.88
CA LEU A 55 -3.16 2.88 22.16
C LEU A 55 -1.86 3.43 21.58
N VAL A 56 -1.83 4.70 21.14
CA VAL A 56 -0.67 5.31 20.46
C VAL A 56 0.63 5.23 21.25
N ASP A 57 0.54 5.26 22.58
CA ASP A 57 1.69 5.21 23.49
C ASP A 57 2.08 3.77 23.92
N ASP A 58 1.29 2.75 23.54
CA ASP A 58 1.56 1.34 23.84
C ASP A 58 2.22 0.66 22.63
N LEU A 59 3.55 0.58 22.61
CA LEU A 59 4.32 0.04 21.47
C LEU A 59 3.97 -1.40 21.08
N GLU A 60 3.36 -2.18 21.97
CA GLU A 60 2.93 -3.56 21.67
C GLU A 60 1.55 -3.60 20.99
N LYS A 61 0.73 -2.56 21.17
CA LYS A 61 -0.64 -2.52 20.66
C LYS A 61 -0.93 -1.38 19.68
N CYS A 62 -0.02 -0.43 19.56
CA CYS A 62 -0.16 0.71 18.67
C CYS A 62 -0.12 0.26 17.21
N GLU A 63 -0.63 1.11 16.32
CA GLU A 63 -0.44 0.91 14.89
C GLU A 63 1.00 1.20 14.48
N TRP A 64 1.45 0.49 13.44
CA TRP A 64 2.74 0.66 12.82
C TRP A 64 2.54 1.01 11.35
N PHE A 65 3.28 2.00 10.87
CA PHE A 65 3.18 2.50 9.52
C PHE A 65 4.50 2.36 8.79
N VAL A 66 4.43 2.07 7.49
CA VAL A 66 5.59 2.09 6.60
C VAL A 66 5.45 3.32 5.71
N PRO A 67 6.42 4.25 5.72
CA PRO A 67 6.35 5.44 4.89
C PRO A 67 6.55 5.08 3.42
N ILE A 68 5.64 5.58 2.57
CA ILE A 68 5.62 5.34 1.12
C ILE A 68 5.64 6.68 0.39
N ALA A 69 6.51 6.81 -0.61
CA ALA A 69 6.42 7.85 -1.63
C ALA A 69 5.72 7.29 -2.86
N TRP A 70 4.61 7.90 -3.29
CA TRP A 70 3.90 7.50 -4.50
C TRP A 70 4.64 7.99 -5.74
N ASP A 71 5.03 7.06 -6.62
CA ASP A 71 5.68 7.39 -7.89
C ASP A 71 4.65 7.55 -9.02
N ALA A 72 3.57 6.77 -8.97
CA ALA A 72 2.50 6.83 -9.95
C ALA A 72 1.16 6.47 -9.31
N THR A 73 0.10 7.18 -9.70
CA THR A 73 -1.28 6.88 -9.32
C THR A 73 -2.20 7.01 -10.53
N LEU A 74 -3.26 6.21 -10.57
CA LEU A 74 -4.31 6.23 -11.59
C LEU A 74 -5.66 6.51 -10.90
N PRO A 75 -6.57 7.24 -11.57
CA PRO A 75 -7.95 7.32 -11.11
C PRO A 75 -8.61 5.94 -11.16
N LEU A 76 -9.62 5.72 -10.32
CA LEU A 76 -10.28 4.41 -10.17
C LEU A 76 -10.81 3.84 -11.50
N ASN A 77 -11.30 4.70 -12.39
CA ASN A 77 -11.80 4.30 -13.72
C ASN A 77 -10.69 3.82 -14.69
N ARG A 78 -9.42 3.99 -14.33
CA ARG A 78 -8.24 3.49 -15.07
C ARG A 78 -7.46 2.45 -14.26
N ALA A 79 -8.03 1.95 -13.17
CA ALA A 79 -7.36 0.95 -12.36
C ALA A 79 -7.03 -0.31 -13.17
N VAL A 80 -5.85 -0.88 -12.92
CA VAL A 80 -5.37 -2.06 -13.64
C VAL A 80 -6.07 -3.30 -13.10
N ARG A 81 -6.64 -4.07 -14.02
CA ARG A 81 -7.37 -5.32 -13.77
C ARG A 81 -6.97 -6.35 -14.80
N GLU A 82 -6.32 -7.41 -14.37
CA GLU A 82 -6.04 -8.54 -15.24
C GLU A 82 -6.36 -9.84 -14.53
N ILE A 83 -6.86 -10.81 -15.30
CA ILE A 83 -7.17 -12.14 -14.80
C ILE A 83 -5.88 -12.76 -14.26
N GLY A 84 -5.92 -13.21 -13.00
CA GLY A 84 -4.78 -13.83 -12.33
C GLY A 84 -3.93 -12.87 -11.49
N LEU A 85 -4.20 -11.55 -11.51
CA LEU A 85 -3.63 -10.67 -10.50
C LEU A 85 -4.24 -10.98 -9.13
N PHE A 86 -3.39 -11.07 -8.12
CA PHE A 86 -3.77 -11.34 -6.74
C PHE A 86 -3.52 -10.11 -5.89
N GLY A 87 -4.55 -9.62 -5.20
CA GLY A 87 -4.45 -8.49 -4.29
C GLY A 87 -5.33 -8.69 -3.07
N ASN A 88 -4.79 -9.32 -2.01
CA ASN A 88 -5.49 -9.35 -0.74
C ASN A 88 -5.40 -7.99 -0.06
N GLN A 89 -6.53 -7.27 0.02
CA GLN A 89 -6.62 -5.95 0.66
C GLN A 89 -6.23 -5.97 2.14
N ASN A 90 -6.26 -7.13 2.78
CA ASN A 90 -5.94 -7.28 4.20
C ASN A 90 -4.43 -7.45 4.48
N THR A 91 -3.60 -7.68 3.46
CA THR A 91 -2.20 -8.03 3.68
C THR A 91 -1.28 -7.42 2.64
N VAL A 92 -0.22 -6.76 3.10
CA VAL A 92 0.96 -6.47 2.28
C VAL A 92 1.84 -7.71 2.26
N CYS A 93 2.28 -8.14 1.08
CA CYS A 93 3.16 -9.28 0.97
C CYS A 93 4.30 -9.02 -0.02
N ARG A 94 5.46 -9.65 0.23
CA ARG A 94 6.51 -9.82 -0.76
C ARG A 94 6.34 -11.19 -1.42
N PRO A 95 5.65 -11.27 -2.56
CA PRO A 95 5.51 -12.52 -3.29
C PRO A 95 6.85 -13.01 -3.83
N THR A 96 7.10 -14.30 -3.62
CA THR A 96 8.37 -14.96 -3.94
C THR A 96 8.26 -15.91 -5.13
N THR A 97 7.05 -16.15 -5.64
CA THR A 97 6.81 -17.07 -6.76
C THR A 97 7.18 -16.40 -8.10
N PRO A 98 7.79 -17.14 -9.06
CA PRO A 98 8.21 -16.57 -10.35
C PRO A 98 7.08 -15.90 -11.16
N LYS A 99 5.86 -16.44 -11.08
CA LYS A 99 4.67 -15.87 -11.75
C LYS A 99 4.40 -14.42 -11.36
N TRP A 100 4.80 -14.00 -10.17
CA TRP A 100 4.62 -12.63 -9.71
C TRP A 100 5.53 -11.63 -10.41
N ARG A 101 6.75 -12.03 -10.81
CA ARG A 101 7.68 -11.12 -11.50
C ARG A 101 7.06 -10.59 -12.79
N THR A 102 6.47 -11.49 -13.57
CA THR A 102 5.73 -11.14 -14.79
C THR A 102 4.52 -10.23 -14.50
N MET A 103 3.83 -10.41 -13.36
CA MET A 103 2.73 -9.51 -12.97
C MET A 103 3.24 -8.11 -12.61
N VAL A 104 4.33 -8.01 -11.86
CA VAL A 104 4.96 -6.73 -11.51
C VAL A 104 5.44 -6.01 -12.76
N GLU A 105 6.06 -6.73 -13.70
CA GLU A 105 6.47 -6.16 -14.99
C GLU A 105 5.28 -5.57 -15.75
N ARG A 106 4.13 -6.27 -15.80
CA ARG A 106 2.90 -5.74 -16.42
C ARG A 106 2.33 -4.52 -15.69
N LEU A 107 2.32 -4.54 -14.36
CA LEU A 107 1.92 -3.38 -13.56
C LEU A 107 2.84 -2.19 -13.86
N ASN A 108 4.16 -2.39 -13.86
CA ASN A 108 5.12 -1.34 -14.17
C ASN A 108 4.92 -0.76 -15.56
N GLN A 109 4.65 -1.59 -16.59
CA GLN A 109 4.30 -1.11 -17.93
C GLN A 109 3.03 -0.25 -17.92
N SER A 110 2.00 -0.69 -17.19
CA SER A 110 0.72 0.03 -17.08
C SER A 110 0.86 1.39 -16.39
N PHE A 111 1.72 1.46 -15.38
CA PHE A 111 2.07 2.71 -14.68
C PHE A 111 3.22 3.49 -15.36
N ARG A 112 3.70 3.02 -16.53
CA ARG A 112 4.83 3.61 -17.29
C ARG A 112 6.12 3.78 -16.48
N MET A 113 6.36 2.88 -15.53
CA MET A 113 7.62 2.86 -14.79
C MET A 113 8.69 2.12 -15.59
N VAL A 114 9.80 2.81 -15.88
CA VAL A 114 11.03 2.16 -16.34
C VAL A 114 11.82 1.81 -15.09
N ILE A 115 11.95 0.51 -14.79
CA ILE A 115 12.90 0.06 -13.77
C ILE A 115 14.29 0.18 -14.42
N CYS A 116 15.08 1.16 -13.97
CA CYS A 116 16.51 1.21 -14.28
C CYS A 116 17.29 0.23 -13.39
#